data_AF-A0A2V8MWQ3-F1
#
_entry.id   AF-A0A2V8MWQ3-F1
#
_cell.length_a   1.000
_cell.length_b   1.000
_cell.length_c   1.000
_cell.angle_alpha   90.00
_cell.angle_beta   90.00
_cell.angle_gamma   90.00
#
_symmetry.space_group_name_H-M   'P 1'
#
loop_
_entity.id
_entity.type
_entity.pdbx_description
1 polymer ?
#
loop_
_entity_poly.entity_id
_entity_poly.type
_entity_poly.pdbx_seq_one_letter_code
_entity_poly.pdbx_strand_id
1 'polypeptide(L)'
;MEGLPLAGDTFQCIADDKKARQIVAYRQEKLRDIALAKTSRLTLDQLHKQLTEGEIKEVPLILKCDVQGSQEALTEMLNKLSTDKVKVRILHSSVGAITETDVLLAAASNAIIIGFNVRPERKAAELANREKVDIRLHTIIYNVVDEIKRAMQGVLEPIIKETY
;
A
#
# COMPACT_ATOMS: atom_id res chain seq x y z
N MET A 1 -2.23 -24.71 9.62
CA MET A 1 -2.03 -24.80 8.16
C MET A 1 -1.82 -23.36 7.71
N GLU A 2 -0.56 -23.04 7.51
CA GLU A 2 0.08 -21.75 7.80
C GLU A 2 0.44 -21.04 6.49
N GLY A 3 0.53 -19.71 6.55
CA GLY A 3 0.54 -18.80 5.41
C GLY A 3 1.51 -19.12 4.27
N LEU A 4 1.14 -18.64 3.09
CA LEU A 4 1.85 -18.79 1.82
C LEU A 4 3.34 -18.40 1.97
N PRO A 5 4.28 -19.29 1.61
CA PRO A 5 5.70 -18.98 1.64
C PRO A 5 6.08 -17.97 0.56
N LEU A 6 7.02 -17.09 0.91
CA LEU A 6 7.64 -16.09 0.07
C LEU A 6 8.59 -16.75 -0.95
N ALA A 7 8.58 -16.26 -2.20
CA ALA A 7 9.44 -16.77 -3.26
C ALA A 7 10.93 -16.53 -2.94
N GLY A 8 11.68 -17.60 -2.66
CA GLY A 8 13.10 -17.57 -2.30
C GLY A 8 13.46 -18.30 -1.01
N ASP A 9 12.48 -18.80 -0.25
CA ASP A 9 12.74 -19.51 1.00
C ASP A 9 13.35 -20.90 0.75
N THR A 10 14.49 -21.16 1.41
CA THR A 10 15.15 -22.47 1.38
C THR A 10 14.39 -23.43 2.30
N PHE A 11 13.79 -24.46 1.72
CA PHE A 11 13.16 -25.53 2.49
C PHE A 11 14.22 -26.27 3.30
N GLN A 12 14.25 -26.06 4.62
CA GLN A 12 15.03 -26.86 5.53
C GLN A 12 14.09 -27.86 6.21
N CYS A 13 14.15 -29.13 5.81
CA CYS A 13 13.42 -30.21 6.46
C CYS A 13 13.97 -30.38 7.88
N ILE A 14 13.30 -29.80 8.87
CA ILE A 14 13.61 -30.00 10.28
C ILE A 14 12.71 -31.14 10.78
N ALA A 15 13.32 -32.23 11.24
CA ALA A 15 12.63 -33.44 11.66
C ALA A 15 11.86 -33.32 13.01
N ASP A 16 11.79 -32.13 13.61
CA ASP A 16 11.30 -31.94 14.98
C ASP A 16 10.36 -30.71 15.07
N ASP A 17 9.06 -30.96 15.23
CA ASP A 17 7.97 -29.96 15.25
C ASP A 17 8.19 -28.87 16.31
N LYS A 18 8.88 -29.21 17.42
CA LYS A 18 9.15 -28.25 18.51
C LYS A 18 10.22 -27.22 18.14
N LYS A 19 11.25 -27.62 17.39
CA LYS A 19 12.30 -26.69 16.92
C LYS A 19 11.78 -25.75 15.84
N ALA A 20 10.91 -26.23 14.94
CA ALA A 20 10.29 -25.40 13.92
C ALA A 20 9.51 -24.23 14.54
N ARG A 21 8.70 -24.50 15.58
CA ARG A 21 7.95 -23.45 16.30
C ARG A 21 8.85 -22.42 16.97
N GLN A 22 9.96 -22.83 17.58
CA GLN A 22 10.90 -21.89 18.20
C GLN A 22 11.58 -20.98 17.16
N ILE A 23 11.94 -21.52 15.99
CA ILE A 23 12.56 -20.73 14.93
C ILE A 23 11.55 -19.73 14.34
N VAL A 24 10.29 -20.15 14.14
CA VAL A 24 9.22 -19.26 13.65
C VAL A 24 8.94 -18.15 14.66
N ALA A 25 8.83 -18.47 15.96
CA ALA A 25 8.63 -17.49 17.01
C ALA A 25 9.77 -16.46 17.08
N TYR A 26 11.01 -16.93 17.00
CA TYR A 26 12.19 -16.05 16.99
C TYR A 26 12.24 -15.14 15.75
N ARG A 27 11.87 -15.66 14.56
CA ARG A 27 11.77 -14.85 13.34
C ARG A 27 10.67 -13.79 13.44
N GLN A 28 9.51 -14.14 14.00
CA GLN A 28 8.40 -13.20 14.20
C GLN A 28 8.76 -12.09 15.19
N GLU A 29 9.42 -12.43 16.30
CA GLU A 29 9.89 -11.45 17.29
C GLU A 29 10.88 -10.46 16.65
N LYS A 30 11.87 -10.97 15.91
CA LYS A 30 12.84 -10.13 15.21
C LYS A 30 12.19 -9.21 14.16
N LEU A 31 11.22 -9.71 13.40
CA LEU A 31 10.46 -8.90 12.43
C LEU A 31 9.64 -7.80 13.13
N ARG A 32 9.07 -8.11 14.29
CA ARG A 32 8.34 -7.15 15.12
C ARG A 32 9.25 -6.06 15.69
N ASP A 33 10.44 -6.41 16.17
CA ASP A 33 11.46 -5.45 16.60
C ASP A 33 11.92 -4.55 15.45
N ILE A 34 12.13 -5.11 14.26
CA ILE A 34 12.48 -4.31 13.07
C ILE A 34 11.33 -3.37 12.66
N ALA A 35 10.07 -3.81 12.75
CA ALA A 35 8.91 -2.98 12.46
C ALA A 35 8.73 -1.85 13.50
N LEU A 36 9.00 -2.14 14.77
CA LEU A 36 9.01 -1.14 15.85
C LEU A 36 10.17 -0.16 15.69
N ALA A 37 11.36 -0.62 15.29
CA ALA A 37 12.50 0.23 15.00
C ALA A 37 12.29 1.13 13.75
N LYS A 38 11.55 0.64 12.75
CA LYS A 38 11.09 1.46 11.61
C LYS A 38 10.04 2.49 12.01
N THR A 39 9.33 2.28 13.11
CA THR A 39 8.45 3.28 13.72
C THR A 39 9.31 4.25 14.54
N SER A 40 10.15 5.01 13.83
CA SER A 40 10.85 6.18 14.37
C SER A 40 9.82 7.06 15.07
N ARG A 41 9.93 7.20 16.40
CA ARG A 41 9.21 8.21 17.18
C ARG A 41 9.38 9.55 16.46
N LEU A 42 8.30 10.10 15.90
CA LEU A 42 8.31 11.47 15.37
C LEU A 42 8.84 12.39 16.46
N THR A 43 9.99 13.02 16.22
CA THR A 43 10.52 14.03 17.13
C THR A 43 9.77 15.34 16.90
N LEU A 44 9.66 16.17 17.95
CA LEU A 44 9.00 17.47 17.87
C LEU A 44 9.61 18.37 16.78
N ASP A 45 10.90 18.18 16.51
CA ASP A 45 11.65 18.85 15.45
C ASP A 45 11.20 18.43 14.03
N GLN A 46 10.91 17.14 13.82
CA GLN A 46 10.34 16.66 12.56
C GLN A 46 8.88 17.09 12.37
N LEU A 47 8.10 17.16 13.45
CA LEU A 47 6.75 17.72 13.43
C LEU A 47 6.77 19.21 13.02
N HIS A 48 7.71 20.01 13.55
CA HIS A 48 7.84 21.41 13.15
C HIS A 48 8.24 21.57 11.67
N LYS A 49 9.12 20.72 11.12
CA LYS A 49 9.42 20.74 9.68
C LYS A 49 8.20 20.45 8.81
N GLN A 50 7.42 19.41 9.16
CA GLN A 50 6.19 19.06 8.44
C GLN A 50 5.11 20.15 8.50
N LEU A 51 5.10 20.99 9.54
CA LEU A 51 4.18 22.13 9.66
C LEU A 51 4.68 23.37 8.90
N THR A 52 5.99 23.47 8.62
CA THR A 52 6.62 24.64 7.98
C THR A 52 6.70 24.48 6.46
N GLU A 53 6.91 23.25 5.98
CA GLU A 53 6.71 22.88 4.58
C GLU A 53 5.19 22.79 4.35
N GLY A 54 4.63 23.76 3.62
CA GLY A 54 3.17 23.91 3.44
C GLY A 54 2.45 22.60 3.09
N GLU A 55 1.17 22.52 3.46
CA GLU A 55 0.29 21.34 3.44
C GLU A 55 0.66 20.33 2.32
N ILE A 56 1.51 19.36 2.66
CA ILE A 56 1.91 18.30 1.74
C ILE A 56 0.66 17.50 1.41
N LYS A 57 0.22 17.53 0.15
CA LYS A 57 -0.98 16.80 -0.25
C LYS A 57 -0.65 15.31 -0.29
N GLU A 58 -1.39 14.50 0.46
CA GLU A 58 -1.23 13.05 0.45
C GLU A 58 -2.24 12.40 -0.48
N VAL A 59 -1.81 11.39 -1.24
CA VAL A 59 -2.67 10.51 -2.02
C VAL A 59 -2.69 9.14 -1.34
N PRO A 60 -3.71 8.86 -0.51
CA PRO A 60 -3.84 7.57 0.16
C PRO A 60 -4.26 6.47 -0.81
N LEU A 61 -3.54 5.35 -0.79
CA LEU A 61 -3.75 4.20 -1.67
C LEU A 61 -3.84 2.90 -0.89
N ILE A 62 -4.68 1.98 -1.37
CA ILE A 62 -4.69 0.58 -0.96
C ILE A 62 -4.31 -0.27 -2.17
N LEU A 63 -3.35 -1.17 -1.99
CA LEU A 63 -2.84 -2.04 -3.04
C LEU A 63 -3.24 -3.49 -2.79
N LYS A 64 -3.85 -4.12 -3.79
CA LYS A 64 -4.15 -5.56 -3.80
C LYS A 64 -3.50 -6.18 -5.02
N CYS A 65 -2.72 -7.22 -4.82
CA CYS A 65 -2.02 -7.91 -5.91
C CYS A 65 -2.31 -9.40 -5.88
N ASP A 66 -2.16 -10.07 -7.02
CA ASP A 66 -2.31 -11.52 -7.14
C ASP A 66 -1.12 -12.27 -6.55
N VAL A 67 0.09 -11.72 -6.71
CA VAL A 67 1.35 -12.29 -6.23
C VAL A 67 2.17 -11.24 -5.48
N GLN A 68 3.02 -11.73 -4.58
CA GLN A 68 3.84 -10.89 -3.72
C GLN A 68 4.91 -10.09 -4.45
N GLY A 69 5.56 -10.68 -5.47
CA GLY A 69 6.59 -9.97 -6.24
C GLY A 69 6.04 -8.71 -6.94
N SER A 70 4.82 -8.80 -7.46
CA SER A 70 4.12 -7.64 -8.05
C SER A 70 3.79 -6.58 -6.99
N GLN A 71 3.40 -7.01 -5.79
CA GLN A 71 3.10 -6.13 -4.67
C GLN A 71 4.32 -5.32 -4.23
N GLU A 72 5.48 -5.97 -4.08
CA GLU A 72 6.73 -5.33 -3.70
C GLU A 72 7.22 -4.37 -4.78
N ALA A 73 7.23 -4.81 -6.04
CA ALA A 73 7.67 -3.99 -7.18
C ALA A 73 6.80 -2.73 -7.33
N LEU A 74 5.48 -2.87 -7.22
CA LEU A 74 4.56 -1.75 -7.33
C LEU A 74 4.72 -0.78 -6.15
N THR A 75 4.88 -1.32 -4.93
CA THR A 75 5.11 -0.50 -3.73
C THR A 75 6.39 0.33 -3.86
N GLU A 76 7.48 -0.27 -4.32
CA GLU A 76 8.74 0.46 -4.52
C GLU A 76 8.58 1.57 -5.58
N MET A 77 7.97 1.25 -6.72
CA MET A 77 7.75 2.22 -7.79
C MET A 77 6.86 3.39 -7.34
N LEU A 78 5.75 3.11 -6.67
CA LEU A 78 4.83 4.15 -6.20
C LEU A 78 5.46 5.05 -5.12
N ASN A 79 6.31 4.50 -4.25
CA ASN A 79 7.05 5.33 -3.29
C ASN A 79 8.03 6.28 -4.00
N LYS A 80 8.71 5.82 -5.06
CA LYS A 80 9.62 6.66 -5.88
C LYS A 80 8.90 7.79 -6.64
N LEU A 81 7.59 7.70 -6.82
CA LEU A 81 6.79 8.77 -7.44
C LEU A 81 6.53 9.95 -6.50
N SER A 82 6.72 9.78 -5.19
CA SER A 82 6.46 10.85 -4.22
C SER A 82 7.36 12.06 -4.48
N THR A 83 6.76 13.25 -4.40
CA THR A 83 7.44 14.53 -4.57
C THR A 83 7.27 15.38 -3.31
N ASP A 84 8.02 16.47 -3.21
CA ASP A 84 7.95 17.41 -2.09
C ASP A 84 6.55 18.00 -1.88
N LYS A 85 5.78 18.13 -2.97
CA LYS A 85 4.42 18.72 -2.96
C LYS A 85 3.29 17.71 -2.79
N VAL A 86 3.48 16.50 -3.34
CA VAL A 86 2.47 15.44 -3.30
C VAL A 86 3.14 14.14 -2.93
N LYS A 87 2.68 13.53 -1.84
CA LYS A 87 3.20 12.28 -1.31
C LYS A 87 2.23 11.14 -1.56
N VAL A 88 2.73 10.05 -2.12
CA VAL A 88 1.95 8.82 -2.26
C VAL A 88 2.03 8.04 -0.95
N ARG A 89 0.88 7.74 -0.34
CA ARG A 89 0.83 7.02 0.94
C ARG A 89 0.08 5.70 0.79
N ILE A 90 0.80 4.60 0.88
CA ILE A 90 0.19 3.26 0.84
C ILE A 90 -0.28 2.91 2.26
N LEU A 91 -1.60 2.88 2.46
CA LEU A 91 -2.23 2.57 3.75
C LEU A 91 -2.22 1.08 4.05
N HIS A 92 -2.49 0.28 3.02
CA HIS A 92 -2.52 -1.17 3.12
C HIS A 92 -2.07 -1.79 1.80
N SER A 93 -1.27 -2.85 1.91
CA SER A 93 -0.79 -3.62 0.77
C SER A 93 -0.84 -5.10 1.12
N SER A 94 -1.57 -5.88 0.33
CA SER A 94 -1.72 -7.31 0.57
C SER A 94 -1.96 -8.09 -0.71
N VAL A 95 -1.74 -9.40 -0.62
CA VAL A 95 -1.97 -10.35 -1.71
C VAL A 95 -3.36 -10.95 -1.57
N GLY A 96 -4.11 -11.02 -2.67
CA GLY A 96 -5.45 -11.59 -2.73
C GLY A 96 -6.51 -10.65 -3.31
N ALA A 97 -7.74 -11.14 -3.36
CA ALA A 97 -8.90 -10.38 -3.84
C ALA A 97 -9.18 -9.15 -2.96
N ILE A 98 -9.90 -8.17 -3.52
CA ILE A 98 -10.35 -6.99 -2.79
C ILE A 98 -11.59 -7.38 -1.96
N THR A 99 -11.51 -7.18 -0.65
CA THR A 99 -12.54 -7.56 0.32
C THR A 99 -13.34 -6.35 0.81
N GLU A 100 -14.44 -6.58 1.52
CA GLU A 100 -15.27 -5.53 2.12
C GLU A 100 -14.45 -4.67 3.12
N THR A 101 -13.55 -5.28 3.87
CA THR A 101 -12.69 -4.57 4.84
C THR A 101 -11.78 -3.55 4.16
N ASP A 102 -11.26 -3.87 2.98
CA ASP A 102 -10.42 -2.96 2.21
C ASP A 102 -11.21 -1.75 1.72
N VAL A 103 -12.45 -1.98 1.30
CA VAL A 103 -13.38 -0.93 0.88
C VAL A 103 -13.76 -0.03 2.05
N LEU A 104 -14.03 -0.59 3.23
CA LEU A 104 -14.29 0.21 4.43
C LEU A 104 -13.10 1.06 4.84
N LEU A 105 -11.88 0.50 4.80
CA LEU A 105 -10.66 1.24 5.08
C LEU A 105 -10.47 2.39 4.08
N ALA A 106 -10.74 2.14 2.80
CA ALA A 106 -10.69 3.14 1.76
C ALA A 106 -11.70 4.27 1.99
N ALA A 107 -12.96 3.92 2.30
CA ALA A 107 -14.01 4.89 2.58
C ALA A 107 -13.66 5.78 3.80
N ALA A 108 -13.14 5.18 4.86
CA ALA A 108 -12.77 5.92 6.07
C ALA A 108 -11.58 6.88 5.87
N SER A 109 -10.70 6.58 4.91
CA SER A 109 -9.47 7.34 4.67
C SER A 109 -9.45 8.09 3.33
N ASN A 110 -10.57 8.14 2.61
CA ASN A 110 -10.66 8.62 1.22
C ASN A 110 -9.57 8.04 0.29
N ALA A 111 -9.25 6.76 0.46
CA ALA A 111 -8.20 6.10 -0.32
C ALA A 111 -8.74 5.50 -1.62
N ILE A 112 -7.88 5.44 -2.63
CA ILE A 112 -8.16 4.75 -3.89
C ILE A 112 -7.65 3.31 -3.78
N ILE A 113 -8.45 2.35 -4.25
CA ILE A 113 -8.06 0.94 -4.27
C ILE A 113 -7.51 0.58 -5.64
N ILE A 114 -6.27 0.10 -5.67
CA ILE A 114 -5.63 -0.44 -6.87
C ILE A 114 -5.55 -1.96 -6.77
N GLY A 115 -6.22 -2.65 -7.68
CA GLY A 115 -6.11 -4.09 -7.88
C GLY A 115 -5.19 -4.42 -9.05
N PHE A 116 -4.05 -5.05 -8.79
CA PHE A 116 -3.15 -5.59 -9.81
C PHE A 116 -3.42 -7.09 -10.02
N ASN A 117 -3.92 -7.44 -11.21
CA ASN A 117 -4.31 -8.79 -11.61
C ASN A 117 -5.29 -9.50 -10.63
N VAL A 118 -6.05 -8.72 -9.87
CA VAL A 118 -7.06 -9.20 -8.93
C VAL A 118 -8.43 -8.64 -9.27
N ARG A 119 -9.47 -9.29 -8.75
CA ARG A 119 -10.85 -8.83 -8.88
C ARG A 119 -11.45 -8.62 -7.49
N PRO A 120 -12.37 -7.66 -7.34
CA PRO A 120 -13.12 -7.51 -6.10
C PRO A 120 -14.13 -8.62 -5.93
N GLU A 121 -14.37 -9.01 -4.68
CA GLU A 121 -15.50 -9.85 -4.34
C GLU A 121 -16.82 -9.13 -4.64
N ARG A 122 -17.89 -9.89 -4.89
CA ARG A 122 -19.19 -9.32 -5.25
C ARG A 122 -19.68 -8.30 -4.22
N LYS A 123 -19.61 -8.67 -2.94
CA LYS A 123 -19.98 -7.78 -1.82
C LYS A 123 -19.10 -6.54 -1.73
N ALA A 124 -17.79 -6.69 -1.96
CA ALA A 124 -16.85 -5.57 -1.95
C ALA A 124 -17.17 -4.57 -3.08
N ALA A 125 -17.49 -5.06 -4.29
CA ALA A 125 -17.90 -4.21 -5.40
C ALA A 125 -19.23 -3.48 -5.12
N GLU A 126 -20.22 -4.16 -4.56
CA GLU A 126 -21.49 -3.55 -4.15
C GLU A 126 -21.27 -2.46 -3.08
N LEU A 127 -20.42 -2.74 -2.09
CA LEU A 127 -20.06 -1.81 -1.04
C LEU A 127 -19.31 -0.58 -1.60
N ALA A 128 -18.38 -0.79 -2.53
CA ALA A 128 -17.61 0.30 -3.12
C ALA A 128 -18.50 1.27 -3.91
N ASN A 129 -19.51 0.76 -4.62
CA ASN A 129 -20.50 1.61 -5.29
C ASN A 129 -21.34 2.43 -4.29
N ARG A 130 -21.69 1.83 -3.15
CA ARG A 130 -22.48 2.50 -2.10
C ARG A 130 -21.69 3.60 -1.40
N GLU A 131 -20.45 3.29 -1.01
CA GLU A 131 -19.55 4.21 -0.30
C GLU A 131 -18.82 5.17 -1.26
N LYS A 132 -19.04 5.05 -2.57
CA LYS A 132 -18.37 5.82 -3.64
C LYS A 132 -16.83 5.71 -3.58
N VAL A 133 -16.34 4.52 -3.25
CA VAL A 133 -14.91 4.19 -3.27
C VAL A 133 -14.51 3.83 -4.70
N ASP A 134 -13.44 4.46 -5.17
CA ASP A 134 -12.90 4.22 -6.50
C ASP A 134 -11.98 2.98 -6.49
N ILE A 135 -12.35 1.97 -7.29
CA ILE A 135 -11.59 0.74 -7.48
C ILE A 135 -11.05 0.70 -8.91
N ARG A 136 -9.73 0.65 -9.04
CA ARG A 136 -9.03 0.57 -10.33
C ARG A 136 -8.36 -0.78 -10.49
N LEU A 137 -8.71 -1.48 -11.57
CA LEU A 137 -8.17 -2.80 -11.87
C LEU A 137 -7.19 -2.67 -13.03
N HIS A 138 -5.98 -3.19 -12.82
CA HIS A 138 -4.89 -3.14 -13.78
C HIS A 138 -4.26 -4.50 -13.94
N THR A 139 -3.74 -4.75 -15.13
CA THR A 139 -2.93 -5.95 -15.45
C THR A 139 -1.51 -5.58 -15.89
N ILE A 140 -1.25 -4.29 -16.14
CA ILE A 140 0.04 -3.77 -16.63
C ILE A 140 0.56 -2.74 -15.65
N ILE A 141 1.77 -2.93 -15.15
CA ILE A 141 2.32 -2.15 -14.04
C ILE A 141 2.52 -0.67 -14.40
N TYR A 142 2.89 -0.38 -15.65
CA TYR A 142 3.06 0.98 -16.15
C TYR A 142 1.76 1.78 -16.18
N ASN A 143 0.61 1.13 -16.40
CA ASN A 143 -0.69 1.79 -16.40
C ASN A 143 -1.06 2.28 -14.99
N VAL A 144 -0.73 1.49 -13.96
CA VAL A 144 -0.92 1.89 -12.56
C VAL A 144 -0.09 3.15 -12.28
N VAL A 145 1.19 3.14 -12.67
CA VAL A 145 2.10 4.27 -12.45
C VAL A 145 1.59 5.54 -13.15
N ASP A 146 1.12 5.44 -14.39
CA ASP A 146 0.56 6.58 -15.13
C ASP A 146 -0.72 7.11 -14.47
N GLU A 147 -1.62 6.23 -14.04
CA GLU A 147 -2.86 6.63 -13.38
C GLU A 147 -2.60 7.32 -12.04
N ILE A 148 -1.66 6.82 -11.23
CA ILE A 148 -1.28 7.49 -9.99
C ILE A 148 -0.63 8.85 -10.27
N LYS A 149 0.21 8.99 -11.32
CA LYS A 149 0.72 10.31 -11.73
C LYS A 149 -0.41 11.28 -12.07
N ARG A 150 -1.42 10.83 -12.82
CA ARG A 150 -2.60 11.66 -13.14
C ARG A 150 -3.40 12.03 -11.90
N ALA A 151 -3.57 11.11 -10.95
CA ALA A 151 -4.21 11.40 -9.68
C ALA A 151 -3.43 12.46 -8.89
N MET A 152 -2.11 12.33 -8.82
CA MET A 152 -1.24 13.35 -8.19
C MET A 152 -1.37 14.71 -8.89
N GLN A 153 -1.42 14.73 -10.23
CA GLN A 153 -1.62 15.95 -11.01
C GLN A 153 -2.99 16.58 -10.79
N GLY A 154 -4.05 15.80 -10.60
CA GLY A 154 -5.38 16.33 -10.28
C GLY A 154 -5.48 16.94 -8.88
N VAL A 155 -4.63 16.48 -7.95
CA VAL A 155 -4.52 17.00 -6.58
C VAL A 155 -3.70 18.30 -6.53
N LEU A 156 -2.73 18.45 -7.44
CA LEU A 156 -2.11 19.74 -7.74
C LEU A 156 -3.15 20.60 -8.47
N GLU A 157 -3.64 21.66 -7.83
CA GLU A 157 -4.57 22.59 -8.47
C GLU A 157 -4.06 23.00 -9.86
N PRO A 158 -4.92 23.09 -10.87
CA PRO A 158 -4.48 23.45 -12.21
C PRO A 158 -3.97 24.89 -12.13
N ILE A 159 -2.65 25.07 -12.22
CA ILE A 159 -2.01 26.34 -12.56
C ILE A 159 -2.32 26.61 -14.03
N ILE A 160 -3.59 26.92 -14.32
CA ILE A 160 -3.96 27.49 -15.61
C ILE A 160 -3.42 28.93 -15.58
N LYS A 161 -2.26 29.12 -16.17
CA LYS A 161 -1.96 30.41 -16.80
C LYS A 161 -2.91 30.51 -17.99
N GLU A 162 -4.02 31.20 -17.80
CA GLU A 162 -4.75 31.76 -18.92
C GLU A 162 -3.83 32.81 -19.56
N THR A 163 -3.23 32.44 -20.69
CA THR A 163 -2.71 33.40 -21.64
C THR A 163 -3.82 33.63 -22.66
N TYR A 164 -4.64 34.66 -22.45
CA TYR A 164 -4.93 35.69 -23.47
C TYR A 164 -5.62 36.90 -22.84
#